data_AF-A0A7K0U670-F1
#
_entry.id   AF-A0A7K0U670-F1
#
_cell.length_a   1.000
_cell.length_b   1.000
_cell.length_c   1.000
_cell.angle_alpha   90.00
_cell.angle_beta   90.00
_cell.angle_gamma   90.00
#
_symmetry.space_group_name_H-M   'P 1'
#
loop_
_entity.id
_entity.type
_entity.pdbx_description
1 polymer ?
#
loop_
_entity_poly.entity_id
_entity_poly.type
_entity_poly.pdbx_seq_one_letter_code
_entity_poly.pdbx_strand_id
1 'polypeptide(L)'
;MRLIAKRVGREDGSAVVETAFLGSLIFGIIIQSIVLFGTLQRAALATSAASREVGRVVVLSQGDPEAAMRARYVVIAAARDHGLGDDDLAVSVTGARSRGGFLRVEVRTNVRVFGIPLLERFIPSPSIPVVATHTVRLDKYASAP
;
A
#
# COMPACT_ATOMS: atom_id res chain seq x y z
N MET A 1 -34.95 -50.95 17.92
CA MET A 1 -35.29 -50.48 16.56
C MET A 1 -36.03 -49.15 16.67
N ARG A 2 -35.31 -48.01 16.70
CA ARG A 2 -35.91 -46.66 16.80
C ARG A 2 -35.99 -46.07 15.40
N LEU A 3 -37.22 -45.92 14.89
CA LEU A 3 -37.52 -45.23 13.64
C LEU A 3 -37.19 -43.74 13.83
N ILE A 4 -36.09 -43.29 13.23
CA ILE A 4 -35.80 -41.86 13.06
C ILE A 4 -36.77 -41.36 11.98
N ALA A 5 -37.89 -40.81 12.42
CA ALA A 5 -38.78 -40.06 11.54
C ALA A 5 -38.03 -38.82 11.04
N LYS A 6 -37.51 -38.92 9.81
CA LYS A 6 -36.93 -37.82 9.06
C LYS A 6 -38.01 -36.75 8.91
N ARG A 7 -37.92 -35.66 9.69
CA ARG A 7 -38.67 -34.44 9.40
C ARG A 7 -38.13 -33.87 8.09
N VAL A 8 -38.64 -34.36 6.97
CA VAL A 8 -38.60 -33.61 5.72
C VAL A 8 -39.66 -32.51 5.89
N GLY A 9 -39.28 -31.46 6.61
CA GLY A 9 -40.02 -30.21 6.55
C GLY A 9 -39.90 -29.67 5.14
N ARG A 10 -41.02 -29.29 4.53
CA ARG A 10 -41.11 -28.64 3.21
C ARG A 10 -39.95 -27.66 2.96
N GLU A 11 -38.98 -28.06 2.14
CA GLU A 11 -37.91 -27.21 1.60
C GLU A 11 -38.47 -26.36 0.44
N ASP A 12 -39.54 -25.60 0.68
CA ASP A 12 -40.15 -24.77 -0.35
C ASP A 12 -39.42 -23.42 -0.43
N GLY A 13 -38.41 -23.34 -1.30
CA GLY A 13 -37.80 -22.07 -1.75
C GLY A 13 -36.61 -21.54 -0.92
N SER A 14 -36.31 -22.08 0.26
CA SER A 14 -35.21 -21.58 1.11
C SER A 14 -33.83 -21.80 0.47
N ALA A 15 -33.58 -22.96 -0.14
CA ALA A 15 -32.25 -23.32 -0.65
C ALA A 15 -31.78 -22.43 -1.80
N VAL A 16 -32.69 -22.05 -2.72
CA VAL A 16 -32.36 -21.17 -3.85
C VAL A 16 -32.06 -19.76 -3.34
N VAL A 17 -32.86 -19.25 -2.40
CA VAL A 17 -32.66 -17.91 -1.83
C VAL A 17 -31.41 -17.84 -0.98
N GLU A 18 -31.16 -18.84 -0.12
CA GLU A 18 -29.94 -18.94 0.70
C GLU A 18 -28.69 -19.04 -0.16
N THR A 19 -28.73 -19.86 -1.23
CA THR A 19 -27.60 -20.00 -2.15
C THR A 19 -27.36 -18.70 -2.92
N ALA A 20 -28.41 -18.04 -3.39
CA ALA A 20 -28.29 -16.75 -4.09
C ALA A 20 -27.76 -15.66 -3.13
N PHE A 21 -28.24 -15.64 -1.89
CA PHE A 21 -27.76 -14.72 -0.86
C PHE A 21 -26.29 -14.94 -0.54
N LEU A 22 -25.89 -16.18 -0.27
CA LEU A 22 -24.50 -16.52 0.04
C LEU A 22 -23.59 -16.28 -1.17
N GLY A 23 -24.05 -16.62 -2.37
CA GLY A 23 -23.37 -16.34 -3.63
C GLY A 23 -23.15 -14.84 -3.83
N SER A 24 -24.18 -14.01 -3.60
CA SER A 24 -24.06 -12.55 -3.66
C SER A 24 -23.10 -12.00 -2.60
N LEU A 25 -23.11 -12.56 -1.39
CA LEU A 25 -22.21 -12.15 -0.31
C LEU A 25 -20.74 -12.46 -0.67
N ILE A 26 -20.47 -13.69 -1.12
CA ILE A 26 -19.12 -14.10 -1.55
C ILE A 26 -18.66 -13.29 -2.76
N PHE A 27 -19.54 -13.06 -3.73
CA PHE A 27 -19.22 -12.26 -4.91
C PHE A 27 -18.84 -10.82 -4.53
N GLY A 28 -19.59 -10.21 -3.61
CA GLY A 28 -19.24 -8.90 -3.05
C GLY A 28 -17.87 -8.91 -2.37
N ILE A 29 -17.55 -9.92 -1.57
CA ILE A 29 -16.23 -10.08 -0.93
C ILE A 29 -15.11 -10.22 -1.97
N ILE A 30 -15.32 -11.00 -3.03
CA ILE A 30 -14.33 -11.20 -4.10
C ILE A 30 -14.07 -9.87 -4.83
N ILE A 31 -15.11 -9.13 -5.21
CA ILE A 31 -14.95 -7.82 -5.87
C ILE A 31 -14.14 -6.87 -5.01
N GLN A 32 -14.48 -6.76 -3.71
CA GLN A 32 -13.75 -5.88 -2.79
C GLN A 32 -12.30 -6.33 -2.60
N SER A 33 -12.03 -7.63 -2.62
CA SER A 33 -10.67 -8.17 -2.55
C SER A 33 -9.84 -7.77 -3.78
N ILE A 34 -10.42 -7.80 -4.97
CA ILE A 34 -9.75 -7.37 -6.21
C ILE A 34 -9.44 -5.87 -6.16
N VAL A 35 -10.40 -5.05 -5.72
CA VAL A 35 -10.20 -3.60 -5.57
C VAL A 35 -9.10 -3.29 -4.54
N LEU A 36 -9.12 -3.99 -3.40
CA LEU A 36 -8.09 -3.85 -2.37
C LEU A 36 -6.72 -4.23 -2.92
N PHE A 37 -6.61 -5.35 -3.64
CA PHE A 37 -5.37 -5.79 -4.24
C PHE A 37 -4.82 -4.77 -5.26
N GLY A 38 -5.68 -4.23 -6.13
CA GLY A 38 -5.28 -3.16 -7.06
C GLY A 38 -4.78 -1.92 -6.34
N THR A 39 -5.42 -1.55 -5.22
CA THR A 39 -5.00 -0.41 -4.39
C THR A 39 -3.65 -0.66 -3.72
N LEU A 40 -3.42 -1.87 -3.21
CA LEU A 40 -2.13 -2.30 -2.64
C LEU A 40 -1.02 -2.30 -3.70
N GLN A 41 -1.30 -2.81 -4.89
CA GLN A 41 -0.34 -2.83 -5.99
C GLN A 41 0.04 -1.41 -6.42
N ARG A 42 -0.94 -0.50 -6.50
CA ARG A 42 -0.71 0.93 -6.77
C ARG A 42 0.19 1.57 -5.71
N ALA A 43 -0.09 1.34 -4.43
CA ALA A 43 0.74 1.83 -3.32
C ALA A 43 2.16 1.25 -3.33
N ALA A 44 2.32 -0.02 -3.65
CA ALA A 44 3.63 -0.69 -3.75
C ALA A 44 4.47 -0.11 -4.89
N LEU A 45 3.86 0.14 -6.05
CA LEU A 45 4.53 0.78 -7.19
C LEU A 45 4.92 2.23 -6.86
N ALA A 46 4.01 2.99 -6.24
CA ALA A 46 4.26 4.38 -5.84
C ALA A 46 5.41 4.51 -4.85
N THR A 47 5.38 3.74 -3.76
CA THR A 47 6.45 3.75 -2.76
C THR A 47 7.80 3.32 -3.35
N SER A 48 7.80 2.30 -4.23
CA SER A 48 9.02 1.86 -4.91
C SER A 48 9.60 2.93 -5.85
N ALA A 49 8.76 3.53 -6.70
CA ALA A 49 9.16 4.61 -7.60
C ALA A 49 9.70 5.81 -6.83
N ALA A 50 8.97 6.27 -5.80
CA ALA A 50 9.37 7.37 -4.95
C ALA A 50 10.71 7.11 -4.25
N SER A 51 10.92 5.91 -3.68
CA SER A 51 12.18 5.59 -2.97
C SER A 51 13.42 5.68 -3.88
N ARG A 52 13.27 5.28 -5.15
CA ARG A 52 14.34 5.34 -6.16
C ARG A 52 14.58 6.78 -6.62
N GLU A 53 13.50 7.53 -6.89
CA GLU A 53 13.61 8.91 -7.38
C GLU A 53 14.18 9.84 -6.31
N VAL A 54 13.73 9.70 -5.06
CA VAL A 54 14.31 10.41 -3.91
C VAL A 54 15.79 10.08 -3.80
N GLY A 55 16.16 8.80 -3.88
CA GLY A 55 17.55 8.38 -3.85
C GLY A 55 18.41 9.08 -4.91
N ARG A 56 17.89 9.20 -6.14
CA ARG A 56 18.57 9.89 -7.24
C ARG A 56 18.74 11.38 -6.96
N VAL A 57 17.65 12.10 -6.62
CA VAL A 57 17.73 13.55 -6.42
C VAL A 57 18.55 13.90 -5.20
N VAL A 58 18.46 13.10 -4.12
CA VAL A 58 19.26 13.29 -2.92
C VAL A 58 20.73 13.20 -3.27
N VAL A 59 21.18 12.20 -4.04
CA VAL A 59 22.59 12.08 -4.45
C VAL A 59 23.06 13.23 -5.35
N LEU A 60 22.18 13.77 -6.20
CA LEU A 60 22.51 14.85 -7.14
C LEU A 60 22.48 16.25 -6.50
N SER A 61 21.89 16.41 -5.32
CA SER A 61 21.84 17.70 -4.62
C SER A 61 23.17 18.07 -3.98
N GLN A 62 23.49 19.37 -3.99
CA GLN A 62 24.74 19.91 -3.46
C GLN A 62 24.72 20.08 -1.93
N GLY A 63 23.55 20.03 -1.30
CA GLY A 63 23.40 20.10 0.15
C GLY A 63 22.04 19.62 0.64
N ASP A 64 21.89 19.54 1.96
CA ASP A 64 20.69 19.02 2.62
C ASP A 64 19.42 19.84 2.36
N PRO A 65 19.44 21.19 2.36
CA PRO A 65 18.24 21.98 2.06
C PRO A 65 17.71 21.73 0.64
N GLU A 66 18.61 21.66 -0.34
CA GLU A 66 18.25 21.37 -1.73
C GLU A 66 17.76 19.92 -1.89
N ALA A 67 18.42 18.97 -1.22
CA ALA A 67 18.00 17.57 -1.19
C ALA A 67 16.59 17.40 -0.63
N ALA A 68 16.27 18.07 0.49
CA ALA A 68 14.95 18.00 1.11
C ALA A 68 13.86 18.60 0.20
N MET A 69 14.12 19.77 -0.40
CA MET A 69 13.18 20.41 -1.33
C MET A 69 12.91 19.56 -2.56
N ARG A 70 13.97 19.03 -3.20
CA ARG A 70 13.83 18.17 -4.38
C ARG A 70 13.17 16.84 -4.04
N ALA A 71 13.53 16.22 -2.91
CA ALA A 71 12.92 14.98 -2.43
C ALA A 71 11.41 15.15 -2.23
N ARG A 72 10.97 16.24 -1.61
CA ARG A 72 9.55 16.52 -1.43
C ARG A 72 8.81 16.65 -2.77
N TYR A 73 9.38 17.38 -3.72
CA TYR A 73 8.78 17.54 -5.05
C TYR A 73 8.61 16.20 -5.78
N VAL A 74 9.65 15.36 -5.79
CA VAL A 74 9.57 14.06 -6.49
C VAL A 74 8.65 13.06 -5.79
N VAL A 75 8.53 13.11 -4.46
CA VAL A 75 7.56 12.29 -3.72
C VAL A 75 6.13 12.66 -4.10
N ILE A 76 5.82 13.96 -4.17
CA ILE A 76 4.50 14.44 -4.61
C ILE A 76 4.22 14.03 -6.06
N ALA A 77 5.21 14.17 -6.95
CA ALA A 77 5.07 13.73 -8.34
C ALA A 77 4.79 12.22 -8.43
N ALA A 78 5.58 11.39 -7.73
CA ALA A 78 5.38 9.95 -7.69
C ALA A 78 4.04 9.54 -7.08
N ALA A 79 3.56 10.25 -6.05
CA ALA A 79 2.23 10.03 -5.50
C ALA A 79 1.14 10.27 -6.56
N ARG A 80 1.20 11.42 -7.25
CA ARG A 80 0.23 11.80 -8.29
C ARG A 80 0.23 10.86 -9.49
N ASP A 81 1.40 10.42 -9.95
CA ASP A 81 1.54 9.46 -11.06
C ASP A 81 0.83 8.13 -10.76
N HIS A 82 0.68 7.80 -9.49
CA HIS A 82 -0.02 6.62 -9.01
C HIS A 82 -1.39 6.94 -8.38
N GLY A 83 -1.96 8.13 -8.63
CA GLY A 83 -3.30 8.49 -8.16
C GLY A 83 -3.45 8.53 -6.63
N LEU A 84 -2.36 8.82 -5.92
CA LEU A 84 -2.33 9.10 -4.49
C LEU A 84 -2.34 10.62 -4.24
N GLY A 85 -2.76 11.02 -3.04
CA GLY A 85 -2.68 12.40 -2.59
C GLY A 85 -1.25 12.85 -2.30
N ASP A 86 -1.03 14.16 -2.30
CA ASP A 86 0.31 14.77 -2.15
C ASP A 86 1.00 14.38 -0.82
N ASP A 87 0.22 14.12 0.23
CA ASP A 87 0.71 13.78 1.57
C ASP A 87 0.54 12.28 1.92
N ASP A 88 0.16 11.44 0.95
CA ASP A 88 -0.06 10.00 1.19
C ASP A 88 1.25 9.21 1.36
N LEU A 89 2.38 9.76 0.92
CA LEU A 89 3.70 9.15 0.99
C LEU A 89 4.58 9.85 2.03
N ALA A 90 4.98 9.12 3.06
CA ALA A 90 5.97 9.57 4.03
C ALA A 90 7.37 9.10 3.60
N VAL A 91 8.35 10.00 3.60
CA VAL A 91 9.74 9.71 3.22
C VAL A 91 10.69 9.90 4.39
N SER A 92 11.65 8.99 4.53
CA SER A 92 12.76 9.08 5.47
C SER A 92 14.07 8.78 4.75
N VAL A 93 15.10 9.58 4.99
CA VAL A 93 16.44 9.37 4.45
C VAL A 93 17.41 9.26 5.62
N THR A 94 18.17 8.18 5.66
CA THR A 94 19.13 7.88 6.73
C THR A 94 20.50 7.55 6.16
N GLY A 95 21.55 7.83 6.94
CA GLY A 95 22.94 7.64 6.52
C GLY A 95 23.72 8.95 6.47
N ALA A 96 25.03 8.85 6.32
CA ALA A 96 25.92 10.00 6.27
C ALA A 96 26.19 10.42 4.82
N ARG A 97 26.16 11.74 4.55
CA ARG A 97 26.59 12.30 3.27
C ARG A 97 28.11 12.38 3.18
N SER A 98 28.76 11.22 3.23
CA SER A 98 30.20 11.09 3.04
C SER A 98 30.51 10.51 1.66
N ARG A 99 31.68 10.84 1.12
CA ARG A 99 32.18 10.28 -0.13
C ARG A 99 32.24 8.75 -0.05
N GLY A 100 31.61 8.06 -0.99
CA GLY A 100 31.51 6.59 -0.97
C GLY A 100 30.56 6.02 0.09
N GLY A 101 29.87 6.88 0.86
CA GLY A 101 28.89 6.49 1.86
C GLY A 101 27.60 5.94 1.25
N PHE A 102 26.75 5.38 2.10
CA PHE A 102 25.44 4.85 1.71
C PHE A 102 24.34 5.68 2.35
N LEU A 103 23.34 6.02 1.54
CA LEU A 103 22.09 6.61 1.98
C LEU A 103 20.98 5.59 1.79
N ARG A 104 20.18 5.38 2.83
CA ARG A 104 18.98 4.55 2.79
C ARG A 104 17.76 5.45 2.76
N VAL A 105 16.98 5.31 1.69
CA VAL A 105 15.70 5.97 1.51
C VAL A 105 14.60 4.98 1.83
N GLU A 106 13.69 5.35 2.72
CA GLU A 106 12.49 4.59 3.04
C GLU A 106 11.27 5.44 2.69
N VAL A 107 10.32 4.87 1.97
CA VAL A 107 9.03 5.49 1.66
C VAL A 107 7.92 4.59 2.16
N ARG A 108 6.99 5.18 2.90
CA ARG A 108 5.87 4.48 3.54
C ARG A 108 4.54 5.11 3.14
N THR A 109 3.52 4.27 3.00
CA THR A 109 2.12 4.68 2.98
C THR A 109 1.24 3.68 3.73
N ASN A 110 0.02 4.06 4.08
CA ASN A 110 -0.96 3.18 4.71
C ASN A 110 -2.20 3.07 3.82
N VAL A 111 -2.45 1.88 3.28
CA VAL A 111 -3.64 1.63 2.46
C VAL A 111 -4.80 1.29 3.38
N ARG A 112 -5.85 2.11 3.36
CA ARG A 112 -7.08 1.83 4.10
C ARG A 112 -7.82 0.66 3.46
N VAL A 113 -8.27 -0.26 4.28
CA VAL A 113 -9.12 -1.38 3.87
C VAL A 113 -10.57 -0.91 4.04
N PHE A 114 -11.30 -0.79 2.93
CA PHE A 114 -12.69 -0.30 2.94
C PHE A 114 -13.64 -1.39 2.44
N GLY A 115 -14.86 -1.41 2.98
CA GLY A 115 -15.96 -2.15 2.33
C GLY A 115 -15.89 -3.67 2.46
N ILE A 116 -15.12 -4.21 3.42
CA ILE A 116 -15.20 -5.63 3.79
C ILE A 116 -16.26 -5.76 4.90
N PRO A 117 -17.45 -6.35 4.59
CA PRO A 117 -18.48 -6.55 5.59
C PRO A 117 -17.91 -7.31 6.79
N LEU A 118 -18.38 -6.99 7.99
CA LEU A 118 -17.95 -7.56 9.27
C LEU A 118 -16.56 -7.11 9.76
N LEU A 119 -15.59 -6.82 8.90
CA LEU A 119 -14.22 -6.49 9.34
C LEU A 119 -14.16 -5.20 10.15
N GLU A 120 -14.85 -4.14 9.71
CA GLU A 120 -14.91 -2.84 10.40
C GLU A 120 -15.58 -2.92 11.79
N ARG A 121 -16.41 -3.94 12.01
CA ARG A 121 -17.03 -4.17 13.32
C ARG A 121 -16.03 -4.73 14.34
N PHE A 122 -15.00 -5.44 13.88
CA PHE A 122 -13.97 -6.03 14.74
C PHE A 122 -12.71 -5.18 14.84
N ILE A 123 -12.39 -4.43 13.77
CA ILE A 123 -11.19 -3.59 13.70
C ILE A 123 -11.60 -2.20 13.22
N PRO A 124 -11.56 -1.16 14.08
CA PRO A 124 -11.85 0.19 13.66
C PRO A 124 -10.74 0.69 12.70
N SER A 125 -11.14 1.16 11.52
CA SER A 125 -10.25 1.72 10.49
C SER A 125 -9.05 0.81 10.11
N PRO A 126 -9.30 -0.40 9.58
CA PRO A 126 -8.24 -1.31 9.21
C PRO A 126 -7.36 -0.70 8.10
N SER A 127 -6.04 -0.77 8.28
CA SER A 127 -5.08 -0.29 7.29
C SER A 127 -3.90 -1.25 7.15
N ILE A 128 -3.32 -1.28 5.95
CA ILE A 128 -2.19 -2.13 5.59
C ILE A 128 -1.00 -1.21 5.28
N PRO A 129 0.09 -1.28 6.07
CA PRO A 129 1.29 -0.50 5.79
C PRO A 129 2.00 -1.07 4.56
N VAL A 130 2.41 -0.18 3.65
CA VAL A 130 3.23 -0.50 2.49
C VAL A 130 4.52 0.32 2.59
N VAL A 131 5.66 -0.37 2.53
CA VAL A 131 6.98 0.23 2.72
C VAL A 131 7.90 -0.22 1.61
N ALA A 132 8.64 0.71 1.03
CA ALA A 132 9.72 0.45 0.09
C ALA A 132 11.01 1.08 0.59
N THR A 133 12.12 0.35 0.47
CA THR A 133 13.44 0.81 0.86
C THR A 133 14.37 0.75 -0.34
N HIS A 134 15.13 1.82 -0.55
CA HIS A 134 16.16 1.90 -1.59
C HIS A 134 17.47 2.44 -1.01
N THR A 135 18.57 1.75 -1.26
CA THR A 135 19.90 2.17 -0.81
C THR A 135 20.68 2.70 -2.00
N VAL A 136 21.19 3.93 -1.89
CA VAL A 136 22.01 4.57 -2.90
C VAL A 136 23.40 4.83 -2.35
N ARG A 137 24.41 4.67 -3.19
CA ARG A 137 25.80 4.97 -2.84
C ARG A 137 26.16 6.36 -3.36
N LEU A 138 26.78 7.17 -2.50
CA LEU A 138 27.34 8.46 -2.88
C LEU A 138 28.63 8.25 -3.67
N ASP A 139 28.83 9.05 -4.72
CA ASP A 139 30.04 8.96 -5.50
C ASP A 139 31.26 9.31 -4.64
N LYS A 140 32.31 8.50 -4.77
CA LYS A 140 33.60 8.72 -4.10
C LYS A 140 34.35 9.91 -4.73
N TYR A 141 34.09 10.19 -6.01
CA TYR A 141 34.81 11.17 -6.80
C TYR A 141 34.05 12.48 -7.02
N ALA A 142 32.85 12.62 -6.46
CA ALA A 142 32.11 13.88 -6.52
C ALA A 142 32.97 15.02 -5.97
N SER A 143 33.15 16.08 -6.76
CA SER A 143 33.82 17.31 -6.34
C SER A 143 33.18 17.82 -5.05
N ALA A 144 33.98 18.18 -4.05
CA ALA A 144 33.45 18.75 -2.83
C ALA A 144 32.71 20.07 -3.17
N PRO A 145 31.52 20.32 -2.58
CA PRO A 145 30.87 21.61 -2.68
C PRO A 145 31.68 22.72 -2.00
#